data_AF-A0A971ASZ1-F1
#
_entry.id   AF-A0A971ASZ1-F1
#
_cell.length_a   1.000
_cell.length_b   1.000
_cell.length_c   1.000
_cell.angle_alpha   90.00
_cell.angle_beta   90.00
_cell.angle_gamma   90.00
#
_symmetry.space_group_name_H-M   'P 1'
#
loop_
_entity.id
_entity.type
_entity.pdbx_description
1 polymer ?
#
loop_
_entity_poly.entity_id
_entity_poly.type
_entity_poly.pdbx_seq_one_letter_code
_entity_poly.pdbx_strand_id
1 'polypeptide(L)' 'MWTVIYIAPTRSVAEKYQKALSEEGILVQLRAVGAYQQSNNNSVEILVPESEAEEAHEILTTIIGRK' A
#
# COMPACT_ATOMS: atom_id res chain seq x y z
N MET A 1 4.73 10.32 11.89
CA MET A 1 5.68 9.30 11.38
C MET A 1 4.98 8.52 10.28
N TRP A 2 5.70 8.00 9.28
CA TRP A 2 5.10 7.13 8.25
C TRP A 2 5.33 5.67 8.63
N THR A 3 4.30 4.84 8.52
CA THR A 3 4.35 3.41 8.84
C THR A 3 3.98 2.57 7.63
N VAL A 4 4.60 1.39 7.51
CA VAL A 4 4.30 0.43 6.44
C VAL A 4 3.15 -0.46 6.90
N ILE A 5 2.01 -0.39 6.21
CA ILE A 5 0.82 -1.20 6.53
C ILE A 5 0.71 -2.44 5.66
N TYR A 6 1.35 -2.44 4.49
CA TYR A 6 1.27 -3.55 3.54
C TYR A 6 2.45 -3.55 2.57
N ILE A 7 2.83 -4.72 2.08
CA ILE A 7 3.82 -4.91 1.02
C ILE A 7 3.14 -5.61 -0.14
N ALA A 8 2.88 -4.86 -1.20
CA ALA A 8 2.29 -5.39 -2.42
C ALA A 8 3.35 -6.13 -3.26
N PRO A 9 3.00 -7.27 -3.88
CA PRO A 9 3.93 -8.07 -4.68
C PRO A 9 4.27 -7.41 -6.03
N THR A 10 3.44 -6.48 -6.49
CA THR A 10 3.64 -5.73 -7.73
C THR A 10 3.17 -4.28 -7.57
N ARG A 11 3.73 -3.39 -8.40
CA ARG A 11 3.31 -1.99 -8.44
C ARG A 11 1.84 -1.81 -8.77
N SER A 12 1.28 -2.59 -9.70
CA SER A 12 -0.14 -2.48 -10.08
C SER A 12 -1.08 -2.77 -8.91
N VAL A 13 -0.73 -3.73 -8.05
CA VAL A 13 -1.50 -4.02 -6.83
C VAL A 13 -1.35 -2.89 -5.82
N ALA A 14 -0.14 -2.34 -5.67
CA ALA A 14 0.10 -1.21 -4.79
C ALA A 14 -0.69 0.04 -5.19
N GLU A 15 -0.73 0.35 -6.50
CA GLU A 15 -1.49 1.47 -7.05
C GLU A 15 -3.00 1.28 -6.86
N LYS A 16 -3.51 0.05 -6.99
CA LYS A 16 -4.92 -0.27 -6.70
C LYS A 16 -5.27 0.05 -5.25
N TYR A 17 -4.43 -0.36 -4.30
CA TYR A 17 -4.67 -0.14 -2.88
C TYR A 17 -4.46 1.32 -2.49
N GLN A 18 -3.45 2.00 -3.05
CA GLN A 18 -3.29 3.44 -2.90
C GLN A 18 -4.55 4.18 -3.32
N LYS A 19 -5.09 3.87 -4.50
CA LYS A 19 -6.29 4.54 -4.99
C LYS A 19 -7.47 4.35 -4.04
N ALA A 20 -7.73 3.10 -3.62
CA ALA A 20 -8.85 2.82 -2.72
C ALA A 20 -8.72 3.53 -1.36
N LEU A 21 -7.51 3.58 -0.79
CA LEU A 21 -7.24 4.32 0.45
C LEU A 21 -7.38 5.84 0.25
N SER A 22 -6.88 6.37 -0.85
CA SER A 22 -7.00 7.80 -1.16
C SER A 22 -8.44 8.23 -1.50
N GLU A 23 -9.28 7.31 -2.01
CA GLU A 23 -10.72 7.55 -2.20
C GLU A 23 -11.46 7.75 -0.87
N GLU A 24 -10.98 7.11 0.21
CA GLU A 24 -11.50 7.30 1.57
C GLU A 24 -10.87 8.52 2.28
N GLY A 25 -9.94 9.23 1.63
CA GLY A 25 -9.28 10.43 2.17
C GLY A 25 -7.96 10.16 2.89
N ILE A 26 -7.46 8.92 2.88
CA ILE A 26 -6.21 8.53 3.55
C ILE A 26 -4.99 8.92 2.71
N LEU A 27 -3.99 9.49 3.38
CA LEU A 27 -2.70 9.78 2.75
C LEU A 27 -1.88 8.51 2.58
N VAL A 28 -1.48 8.22 1.34
CA VAL A 28 -0.71 7.01 1.00
C VAL A 28 0.53 7.34 0.20
N GLN A 29 1.66 6.80 0.64
CA GLN A 29 2.93 6.88 -0.06
C GLN A 29 3.38 5.48 -0.50
N LEU A 30 3.78 5.35 -1.76
CA LEU A 30 4.31 4.10 -2.30
C LEU A 30 5.84 4.15 -2.32
N ARG A 31 6.48 3.09 -1.82
CA ARG A 31 7.94 2.93 -1.84
C ARG A 31 8.31 1.61 -2.50
N ALA A 32 9.03 1.69 -3.62
CA ALA A 32 9.53 0.50 -4.28
C ALA A 32 10.63 -0.17 -3.45
N VAL A 33 10.56 -1.49 -3.31
CA VAL A 33 11.57 -2.29 -2.62
C VAL A 33 12.55 -2.85 -3.66
N GLY A 34 13.81 -2.45 -3.56
CA GLY A 34 14.92 -2.95 -4.38
C GLY A 34 15.45 -1.95 -5.42
N ALA A 35 16.78 -1.81 -5.47
CA ALA A 35 17.49 -0.87 -6.33
C ALA A 35 17.63 -1.30 -7.80
N TYR A 36 17.23 -2.54 -8.14
CA TYR A 36 17.46 -3.12 -9.47
C TYR A 36 16.14 -3.22 -10.24
N GLN A 37 15.99 -2.34 -11.23
CA GLN A 37 14.81 -2.21 -12.11
C GLN A 37 14.62 -3.39 -13.09
N GLN A 38 15.27 -4.54 -12.87
CA GLN A 38 15.42 -5.60 -13.88
C GLN A 38 14.75 -6.94 -13.55
N SER A 39 14.11 -7.10 -12.39
CA SER A 39 13.41 -8.35 -12.09
C SER A 39 11.94 -8.07 -11.87
N ASN A 40 11.08 -8.78 -12.58
CA ASN A 40 9.62 -8.60 -12.72
C ASN A 40 8.79 -8.71 -11.41
N ASN A 41 9.46 -8.61 -10.25
CA ASN A 41 8.97 -8.81 -8.89
C ASN A 41 9.44 -7.66 -7.97
N ASN A 42 9.33 -6.40 -8.43
CA ASN A 42 9.53 -5.24 -7.56
C ASN A 42 8.32 -5.09 -6.64
N SER A 43 8.41 -5.69 -5.44
CA SER A 43 7.47 -5.44 -4.36
C SER A 43 7.44 -3.95 -4.01
N VAL A 44 6.28 -3.46 -3.58
CA VAL A 44 6.07 -2.05 -3.23
C VAL A 44 5.46 -1.97 -1.85
N GLU A 45 6.12 -1.25 -0.96
CA GLU A 45 5.61 -0.90 0.34
C GLU A 45 4.54 0.19 0.21
N ILE A 46 3.45 0.01 0.92
CA ILE A 46 2.38 0.98 1.07
C ILE A 46 2.53 1.59 2.47
N LEU A 47 2.79 2.89 2.49
CA LEU A 47 2.98 3.65 3.72
C LEU A 47 1.82 4.62 3.93
N VAL A 48 1.44 4.80 5.18
CA VAL A 48 0.46 5.79 5.62
C VAL A 48 0.97 6.53 6.86
N PRO A 49 0.44 7.71 7.19
CA PRO A 49 0.67 8.34 8.49
C PRO A 49 0.25 7.40 9.61
N GLU A 50 1.06 7.35 10.68
CA GLU A 50 0.78 6.54 11.86
C GLU A 50 -0.63 6.79 12.44
N SER A 51 -1.11 8.04 12.39
CA SER A 51 -2.44 8.42 12.84
C SER A 51 -3.58 7.80 12.03
N GLU A 52 -3.32 7.38 10.79
CA GLU A 52 -4.31 6.78 9.87
C GLU A 52 -4.09 5.27 9.70
N ALA A 53 -3.10 4.69 10.39
CA ALA A 53 -2.67 3.31 10.16
C ALA A 53 -3.75 2.27 10.49
N GLU A 54 -4.54 2.51 11.54
CA GLU A 54 -5.64 1.63 11.95
C GLU A 54 -6.76 1.62 10.91
N GLU A 55 -7.25 2.80 10.52
CA GLU A 55 -8.31 2.96 9.52
C GLU A 55 -7.89 2.41 8.15
N ALA A 56 -6.65 2.71 7.72
CA ALA A 56 -6.09 2.17 6.48
C ALA A 56 -6.02 0.64 6.50
N HIS A 57 -5.72 0.04 7.66
CA HIS A 57 -5.68 -1.41 7.82
C HIS A 57 -7.06 -2.06 7.71
N GLU A 58 -8.11 -1.44 8.25
CA GLU A 58 -9.49 -1.92 8.13
C GLU A 58 -9.97 -1.89 6.67
N ILE A 59 -9.70 -0.79 5.95
CA ILE A 59 -10.03 -0.65 4.52
C ILE A 59 -9.27 -1.70 3.69
N LEU A 60 -7.97 -1.84 3.90
CA LEU A 60 -7.16 -2.86 3.20
C LEU A 60 -7.68 -4.27 3.45
N THR A 61 -8.02 -4.60 4.69
CA THR A 61 -8.55 -5.92 5.07
C THR A 61 -9.87 -6.19 4.34
N THR A 62 -10.73 -5.18 4.20
CA THR A 62 -11.98 -5.28 3.45
C THR A 62 -11.74 -5.53 1.95
N ILE A 63 -10.71 -4.93 1.37
CA ILE A 63 -10.35 -5.09 -0.04
C ILE A 63 -9.70 -6.47 -0.30
N ILE A 64 -8.81 -6.92 0.59
CA ILE A 64 -8.06 -8.18 0.46
C ILE A 64 -8.95 -9.39 0.79
N GLY A 65 -9.79 -9.27 1.82
CA GLY A 65 -10.64 -10.35 2.33
C GLY A 65 -11.86 -10.66 1.46
N ARG A 66 -12.17 -9.83 0.46
CA ARG A 66 -13.28 -10.04 -0.50
C ARG A 66 -13.03 -11.17 -1.54
N LYS A 67 -12.14 -12.12 -1.23
CA LYS A 67 -11.73 -13.17 -2.16
C LYS A 67 -12.65 -14.38 -2.13
#